data_AF-W9TE90-F1
#
_entry.id   AF-W9TE90-F1
#
_cell.length_a   1.000
_cell.length_b   1.000
_cell.length_c   1.000
_cell.angle_alpha   90.00
_cell.angle_beta   90.00
_cell.angle_gamma   90.00
#
_symmetry.space_group_name_H-M   'P 1'
#
loop_
_entity.id
_entity.type
_entity.pdbx_description
1 polymer ?
#
loop_
_entity_poly.entity_id
_entity_poly.type
_entity_poly.pdbx_seq_one_letter_code
_entity_poly.pdbx_strand_id
1 'polypeptide(L)'
;MARLIYVMDPMCSWCWGFAPVLQELAEQAGAQGVQLEWVVGGLRRERAAMDQSGRARTLSYWQAVRAATGQPFNLVAGLPEGLVYDTEPACRALVAARGIDQARVWPLATLIQQAFYGQGRDVTQPSLLVELAEAAGIPRGRFAEHYDSQEARAATAADFAWVENLGIAGFPTCWPRAGDGWHC
;
A
#
# COMPACT_ATOMS: atom_id res chain seq x y z
N MET A 1 14.14 0.78 20.82
CA MET A 1 13.69 2.03 20.17
C MET A 1 12.21 1.91 19.89
N ALA A 2 11.43 2.97 20.12
CA ALA A 2 10.01 2.97 19.80
C ALA A 2 9.81 3.02 18.28
N ARG A 3 8.78 2.32 17.79
CA ARG A 3 8.38 2.29 16.38
C ARG A 3 6.89 2.55 16.27
N LEU A 4 6.47 3.16 15.18
CA LEU A 4 5.08 3.27 14.80
C LEU A 4 4.83 2.25 13.70
N ILE A 5 3.99 1.25 13.96
CA ILE A 5 3.62 0.27 12.94
C ILE A 5 2.48 0.86 12.13
N TYR A 6 2.62 0.85 10.81
CA TYR A 6 1.57 1.21 9.86
C TYR A 6 1.25 0.02 8.97
N VAL A 7 0.06 -0.54 9.19
CA VAL A 7 -0.47 -1.64 8.38
C VAL A 7 -1.37 -1.08 7.29
N MET A 8 -1.07 -1.40 6.03
CA MET A 8 -1.75 -0.79 4.90
C MET A 8 -1.80 -1.69 3.66
N ASP A 9 -2.66 -1.33 2.71
CA ASP A 9 -2.65 -1.90 1.37
C ASP A 9 -2.67 -0.75 0.33
N PRO A 10 -1.81 -0.76 -0.70
CA PRO A 10 -1.74 0.33 -1.68
C PRO A 10 -3.05 0.57 -2.44
N MET A 11 -3.90 -0.45 -2.54
CA MET A 11 -5.20 -0.42 -3.22
C MET A 11 -6.38 -0.43 -2.24
N CYS A 12 -6.14 -0.12 -0.96
CA CYS A 12 -7.18 0.22 0.02
C CYS A 12 -7.55 1.72 -0.06
N SER A 13 -8.81 2.01 -0.36
CA SER A 13 -9.28 3.39 -0.54
C SER A 13 -9.18 4.21 0.75
N TRP A 14 -9.38 3.59 1.92
CA TRP A 14 -9.21 4.28 3.19
C TRP A 14 -7.74 4.53 3.53
N CYS A 15 -6.80 3.68 3.09
CA CYS A 15 -5.38 3.98 3.20
C CYS A 15 -5.01 5.22 2.37
N TRP A 16 -5.62 5.38 1.19
CA TRP A 16 -5.47 6.60 0.38
C TRP A 16 -6.11 7.82 1.07
N GLY A 17 -7.32 7.67 1.60
CA GLY A 17 -8.00 8.68 2.41
C GLY A 17 -7.16 9.19 3.58
N PHE A 18 -6.44 8.28 4.24
CA PHE A 18 -5.62 8.54 5.42
C PHE A 18 -4.20 9.02 5.12
N ALA A 19 -3.76 8.97 3.86
CA ALA A 19 -2.37 9.29 3.48
C ALA A 19 -1.88 10.67 3.98
N PRO A 20 -2.67 11.77 3.92
CA PRO A 20 -2.24 13.07 4.45
C PRO A 20 -2.00 13.04 5.97
N VAL A 21 -2.88 12.38 6.72
CA VAL A 21 -2.77 12.25 8.18
C VAL A 21 -1.54 11.41 8.56
N LEU A 22 -1.31 10.31 7.82
CA LEU A 22 -0.13 9.49 8.04
C LEU A 22 1.16 10.27 7.78
N GLN A 23 1.19 11.13 6.75
CA GLN A 23 2.36 11.95 6.46
C GLN A 23 2.71 12.84 7.66
N GLU A 24 1.73 13.58 8.17
CA GLU A 24 1.91 14.45 9.34
C GLU A 24 2.35 13.65 10.56
N LEU A 25 1.75 12.48 10.79
CA LEU A 25 2.09 11.58 11.90
C LEU A 25 3.53 11.05 11.77
N ALA A 26 3.96 10.67 10.57
CA ALA A 26 5.30 10.18 10.31
C ALA A 26 6.36 11.27 10.50
N GLU A 27 6.08 12.50 10.07
CA GLU A 27 6.95 13.67 10.29
C GLU A 27 7.11 13.98 11.78
N GLN A 28 5.99 13.99 12.53
CA GLN A 28 6.00 14.22 13.99
C GLN A 28 6.72 13.10 14.74
N ALA A 29 6.47 11.84 14.39
CA ALA A 29 7.14 10.68 14.97
C ALA A 29 8.66 10.71 14.69
N GLY A 30 9.05 11.03 13.45
CA GLY A 30 10.44 11.17 13.05
C GLY A 30 11.18 12.26 13.81
N ALA A 31 10.54 13.40 14.07
CA ALA A 31 11.10 14.48 14.88
C ALA A 31 11.39 14.05 16.35
N GLN A 32 10.71 13.00 16.82
CA GLN A 32 10.92 12.40 18.13
C GLN A 32 11.82 11.14 18.09
N GLY A 33 12.42 10.82 16.94
CA GLY A 33 13.26 9.63 16.76
C GLY A 33 12.48 8.31 16.70
N VAL A 34 11.16 8.34 16.51
CA VAL A 34 10.31 7.17 16.32
C VAL A 34 10.24 6.82 14.84
N GLN A 35 10.63 5.59 14.50
CA GLN A 35 10.64 5.14 13.10
C GLN A 35 9.29 4.54 12.69
N LEU A 36 8.87 4.85 11.46
CA LEU A 36 7.70 4.23 10.84
C LEU A 36 8.07 2.86 10.25
N GLU A 37 7.42 1.82 10.75
CA GLU A 37 7.55 0.44 10.28
C GLU A 37 6.32 0.10 9.42
N TRP A 38 6.57 -0.17 8.13
CA TRP A 38 5.54 -0.49 7.16
C TRP A 38 5.24 -1.98 7.17
N VAL A 39 3.96 -2.36 7.16
CA VAL A 39 3.52 -3.73 6.99
C VAL A 39 2.39 -3.77 5.95
N VAL A 40 2.49 -4.66 4.97
CA VAL A 40 1.44 -4.80 3.93
C VAL A 40 0.36 -5.79 4.36
N GLY A 41 -0.89 -5.45 4.07
CA GLY A 41 -2.06 -6.17 4.53
C GLY A 41 -2.63 -7.22 3.57
N GLY A 42 -2.56 -6.97 2.26
CA GLY A 42 -3.09 -7.89 1.25
C GLY A 42 -4.62 -7.91 1.23
N LEU A 43 -5.23 -6.76 0.95
CA LEU A 43 -6.66 -6.52 0.98
C LEU A 43 -7.47 -7.48 0.10
N ARG A 44 -6.97 -7.80 -1.10
CA ARG A 44 -7.67 -8.70 -2.04
C ARG A 44 -6.69 -9.56 -2.82
N ARG A 45 -7.14 -10.76 -3.20
CA ARG A 45 -6.42 -11.74 -4.03
C ARG A 45 -7.32 -12.32 -5.11
N GLU A 46 -8.11 -11.45 -5.74
CA GLU A 46 -9.03 -11.89 -6.79
C GLU A 46 -8.25 -12.51 -7.96
N ARG A 47 -8.81 -13.54 -8.60
CA ARG A 47 -8.20 -14.19 -9.78
C ARG A 47 -8.96 -13.95 -11.08
N ALA A 48 -10.13 -13.33 -10.99
CA ALA A 48 -11.00 -13.02 -12.11
C ALA A 48 -11.14 -11.51 -12.25
N ALA A 49 -11.41 -11.06 -13.48
CA ALA A 49 -11.71 -9.67 -13.75
C ALA A 49 -12.95 -9.23 -12.96
N MET A 50 -12.91 -8.00 -12.45
CA MET A 50 -14.00 -7.38 -11.73
C MET A 50 -15.24 -7.27 -12.63
N ASP A 51 -16.36 -7.79 -12.14
CA ASP A 51 -17.66 -7.65 -12.79
C ASP A 51 -18.27 -6.26 -12.55
N GLN A 52 -19.40 -5.99 -13.21
CA GLN A 52 -20.08 -4.70 -13.08
C GLN A 52 -20.55 -4.42 -11.65
N SER A 53 -20.98 -5.45 -10.92
CA SER A 53 -21.44 -5.32 -9.53
C SER A 53 -20.30 -4.97 -8.57
N GLY A 54 -19.15 -5.65 -8.71
CA GLY A 54 -17.92 -5.38 -7.98
C GLY A 54 -17.38 -3.99 -8.27
N ARG A 55 -17.49 -3.54 -9.52
CA ARG A 55 -17.11 -2.18 -9.93
C ARG A 55 -17.97 -1.12 -9.25
N ALA A 56 -19.29 -1.27 -9.30
CA ALA A 56 -20.21 -0.32 -8.68
C ALA A 56 -19.99 -0.23 -7.15
N ARG A 57 -19.79 -1.37 -6.50
CA ARG A 57 -19.48 -1.44 -5.06
C ARG A 57 -18.13 -0.79 -4.73
N THR A 58 -17.11 -1.00 -5.55
CA THR A 58 -15.79 -0.39 -5.31
C THR A 58 -15.84 1.13 -5.46
N LEU A 59 -16.54 1.63 -6.49
CA LEU A 59 -16.74 3.06 -6.69
C LEU A 59 -17.54 3.72 -5.56
N SER A 60 -18.51 3.02 -4.96
CA SER A 60 -19.26 3.58 -3.82
C SER A 60 -18.36 3.78 -2.59
N TYR A 61 -17.41 2.87 -2.34
CA TYR A 61 -16.39 3.08 -1.30
C TYR A 61 -15.50 4.28 -1.60
N TRP A 62 -15.07 4.46 -2.85
CA TRP A 62 -14.24 5.60 -3.25
C TRP A 62 -14.99 6.93 -3.08
N GLN A 63 -16.27 6.97 -3.42
CA GLN A 63 -17.13 8.12 -3.18
C GLN A 63 -17.25 8.46 -1.69
N ALA A 64 -17.44 7.44 -0.83
CA ALA A 64 -17.50 7.63 0.61
C ALA A 64 -16.18 8.19 1.17
N VAL A 65 -15.03 7.65 0.75
CA VAL A 65 -13.72 8.17 1.16
C VAL A 65 -13.51 9.59 0.68
N ARG A 66 -13.82 9.90 -0.59
CA ARG A 66 -13.74 11.25 -1.14
C ARG A 66 -14.55 12.25 -0.31
N ALA A 67 -15.79 11.89 0.04
CA ALA A 67 -16.67 12.73 0.84
C ALA A 67 -16.13 12.95 2.26
N ALA A 68 -15.55 11.91 2.88
CA ALA A 68 -15.04 11.97 4.25
C ALA A 68 -13.67 12.68 4.38
N THR A 69 -12.81 12.57 3.36
CA THR A 69 -11.38 12.96 3.47
C THR A 69 -10.96 14.06 2.50
N GLY A 70 -11.75 14.33 1.45
CA GLY A 70 -11.39 15.25 0.38
C GLY A 70 -10.36 14.71 -0.61
N GLN A 71 -9.80 13.51 -0.39
CA GLN A 71 -8.81 12.92 -1.29
C GLN A 71 -9.38 12.72 -2.70
N PRO A 72 -8.59 13.01 -3.76
CA PRO A 72 -9.08 12.95 -5.12
C PRO A 72 -9.20 11.50 -5.60
N PHE A 73 -10.25 11.25 -6.39
CA PHE A 73 -10.46 9.99 -7.08
C PHE A 73 -10.91 10.28 -8.50
N ASN A 74 -10.34 9.57 -9.47
CA ASN A 74 -10.82 9.51 -10.82
C ASN A 74 -11.95 8.48 -10.90
N LEU A 75 -13.18 8.90 -10.62
CA LEU A 75 -14.34 8.00 -10.60
C LEU A 75 -14.76 7.52 -12.01
N VAL A 76 -14.20 8.10 -13.08
CA VAL A 76 -14.52 7.75 -14.47
C VAL A 76 -13.59 6.65 -14.96
N ALA A 77 -12.27 6.87 -14.89
CA ALA A 77 -11.25 5.95 -15.39
C ALA A 77 -10.56 5.11 -14.30
N GLY A 78 -10.82 5.38 -13.01
CA GLY A 78 -10.10 4.82 -11.87
C GLY A 78 -10.12 3.31 -11.72
N LEU A 79 -11.11 2.66 -12.33
CA LEU A 79 -11.12 1.20 -12.48
C LEU A 79 -11.03 0.91 -13.99
N PRO A 80 -9.89 0.47 -14.53
CA PRO A 80 -9.84 0.09 -15.94
C PRO A 80 -10.72 -1.15 -16.21
N GLU A 81 -11.18 -1.31 -17.45
CA GLU A 81 -11.88 -2.52 -17.87
C GLU A 81 -10.95 -3.74 -17.79
N GLY A 82 -11.47 -4.89 -17.35
CA GLY A 82 -10.67 -6.10 -17.19
C GLY A 82 -9.77 -6.15 -15.95
N LEU A 83 -9.81 -5.14 -15.07
CA LEU A 83 -9.03 -5.11 -13.83
C LEU A 83 -9.31 -6.36 -12.99
N VAL A 84 -8.26 -7.15 -12.73
CA VAL A 84 -8.26 -8.18 -11.70
C VAL A 84 -7.79 -7.51 -10.41
N TYR A 85 -8.65 -7.45 -9.39
CA TYR A 85 -8.34 -6.73 -8.15
C TYR A 85 -7.46 -7.57 -7.20
N ASP A 86 -6.29 -7.96 -7.68
CA ASP A 86 -5.23 -8.60 -6.89
C ASP A 86 -4.28 -7.52 -6.36
N THR A 87 -4.23 -7.33 -5.04
CA THR A 87 -3.39 -6.29 -4.42
C THR A 87 -1.99 -6.79 -4.10
N GLU A 88 -1.71 -8.09 -4.28
CA GLU A 88 -0.40 -8.68 -4.01
C GLU A 88 0.74 -8.01 -4.78
N PRO A 89 0.63 -7.74 -6.09
CA PRO A 89 1.73 -7.14 -6.84
C PRO A 89 2.14 -5.77 -6.28
N ALA A 90 1.17 -4.93 -5.94
CA ALA A 90 1.41 -3.60 -5.38
C ALA A 90 1.96 -3.70 -3.94
N CYS A 91 1.45 -4.64 -3.12
CA CYS A 91 2.01 -4.92 -1.79
C CYS A 91 3.48 -5.36 -1.88
N ARG A 92 3.80 -6.28 -2.79
CA ARG A 92 5.17 -6.77 -3.00
C ARG A 92 6.10 -5.66 -3.48
N ALA A 93 5.60 -4.68 -4.23
CA ALA A 93 6.39 -3.51 -4.61
C ALA A 93 6.87 -2.71 -3.38
N LEU A 94 6.01 -2.52 -2.37
CA LEU A 94 6.40 -1.86 -1.13
C LEU A 94 7.37 -2.70 -0.31
N VAL A 95 7.18 -4.02 -0.25
CA VAL A 95 8.09 -4.94 0.44
C VAL A 95 9.47 -4.96 -0.23
N ALA A 96 9.52 -4.96 -1.56
CA ALA A 96 10.76 -4.88 -2.31
C ALA A 96 11.47 -3.54 -2.08
N ALA A 97 10.74 -2.43 -2.11
CA ALA A 97 11.30 -1.13 -1.75
C ALA A 97 11.86 -1.11 -0.33
N ARG A 98 11.14 -1.70 0.64
CA ARG A 98 11.57 -1.83 2.04
C ARG A 98 12.87 -2.62 2.19
N GLY A 99 13.06 -3.68 1.40
CA GLY A 99 14.30 -4.47 1.38
C GLY A 99 15.49 -3.76 0.72
N ILE A 100 15.24 -2.76 -0.13
CA ILE A 100 16.26 -2.00 -0.85
C ILE A 100 16.68 -0.73 -0.09
N ASP A 101 15.69 0.11 0.24
CA ASP A 101 15.82 1.38 0.94
C ASP A 101 14.46 1.75 1.58
N GLN A 102 14.38 1.62 2.91
CA GLN A 102 13.17 1.92 3.68
C GLN A 102 12.69 3.37 3.49
N ALA A 103 13.58 4.32 3.17
CA ALA A 103 13.19 5.71 2.92
C ALA A 103 12.39 5.89 1.61
N ARG A 104 12.42 4.90 0.71
CA ARG A 104 11.70 4.93 -0.58
C ARG A 104 10.30 4.35 -0.51
N VAL A 105 9.93 3.66 0.58
CA VAL A 105 8.61 3.01 0.72
C VAL A 105 7.48 4.04 0.63
N TRP A 106 7.61 5.16 1.35
CA TRP A 106 6.58 6.22 1.33
C TRP A 106 6.43 6.91 -0.04
N PRO A 107 7.51 7.39 -0.68
CA PRO A 107 7.44 7.90 -2.05
C PRO A 107 6.80 6.92 -3.03
N LEU A 108 7.17 5.63 -2.97
CA LEU A 108 6.60 4.62 -3.85
C LEU A 108 5.10 4.36 -3.56
N ALA A 109 4.71 4.23 -2.29
CA ALA A 109 3.31 4.06 -1.91
C ALA A 109 2.43 5.22 -2.42
N THR A 110 2.95 6.45 -2.29
CA THR A 110 2.28 7.66 -2.79
C THR A 110 2.09 7.61 -4.30
N LEU A 111 3.14 7.25 -5.05
CA LEU A 111 3.07 7.15 -6.52
C LEU A 111 2.13 6.03 -6.99
N ILE A 112 2.12 4.88 -6.31
CA ILE A 112 1.18 3.78 -6.59
C ILE A 112 -0.26 4.23 -6.34
N GLN A 113 -0.55 4.86 -5.21
CA GLN A 113 -1.89 5.35 -4.89
C GLN A 113 -2.35 6.43 -5.88
N GLN A 114 -1.47 7.37 -6.26
CA GLN A 114 -1.77 8.38 -7.27
C GLN A 114 -2.04 7.76 -8.65
N ALA A 115 -1.23 6.79 -9.06
CA ALA A 115 -1.41 6.07 -10.32
C ALA A 115 -2.76 5.33 -10.36
N PHE A 116 -3.13 4.67 -9.27
CA PHE A 116 -4.38 3.92 -9.19
C PHE A 116 -5.60 4.85 -9.04
N TYR A 117 -5.67 5.64 -7.96
CA TYR A 117 -6.84 6.45 -7.63
C TYR A 117 -6.97 7.72 -8.47
N GLY A 118 -5.87 8.36 -8.84
CA GLY A 118 -5.87 9.62 -9.58
C GLY A 118 -5.81 9.45 -11.09
N GLN A 119 -5.04 8.48 -11.57
CA GLN A 119 -4.71 8.33 -12.99
C GLN A 119 -5.43 7.15 -13.66
N GLY A 120 -6.04 6.25 -12.90
CA GLY A 120 -6.73 5.06 -13.44
C GLY A 120 -5.79 4.05 -14.09
N ARG A 121 -4.53 4.01 -13.65
CA ARG A 121 -3.53 3.04 -14.14
C ARG A 121 -3.67 1.73 -13.38
N ASP A 122 -3.46 0.62 -14.07
CA ASP A 122 -3.50 -0.72 -13.48
C ASP A 122 -2.18 -1.03 -12.74
N VAL A 123 -2.16 -0.76 -11.44
CA VAL A 123 -1.02 -1.02 -10.54
C VAL A 123 -0.84 -2.49 -10.16
N THR A 124 -1.62 -3.41 -10.74
CA THR A 124 -1.35 -4.85 -10.64
C THR A 124 -0.25 -5.30 -11.61
N GLN A 125 0.09 -4.45 -12.59
CA GLN A 125 1.10 -4.73 -13.61
C GLN A 125 2.53 -4.50 -13.09
N PRO A 126 3.40 -5.53 -13.07
CA PRO A 126 4.79 -5.38 -12.62
C PRO A 126 5.59 -4.31 -13.36
N SER A 127 5.37 -4.17 -14.67
CA SER A 127 6.05 -3.16 -15.50
C SER A 127 5.78 -1.73 -15.03
N LEU A 128 4.53 -1.45 -14.62
CA LEU A 128 4.15 -0.17 -14.04
C LEU A 128 4.81 0.03 -12.67
N LEU A 129 4.80 -1.00 -11.82
CA LEU A 129 5.40 -0.90 -10.50
C LEU A 129 6.92 -0.60 -10.57
N VAL A 130 7.61 -1.17 -11.55
CA VAL A 130 9.03 -0.86 -11.83
C VAL A 130 9.21 0.60 -12.27
N GLU A 131 8.34 1.12 -13.14
CA GLU A 131 8.35 2.55 -13.55
C GLU A 131 8.14 3.48 -12.34
N LEU A 132 7.17 3.17 -11.49
CA LEU A 132 6.87 3.97 -10.30
C LEU A 132 8.00 3.91 -9.25
N ALA A 133 8.65 2.75 -9.10
CA ALA A 133 9.82 2.60 -8.23
C ALA A 133 11.02 3.41 -8.71
N GLU A 134 11.24 3.47 -10.03
CA GLU A 134 12.25 4.32 -10.65
C GLU A 134 11.95 5.81 -10.39
N ALA A 135 10.70 6.23 -10.55
CA ALA A 135 10.26 7.58 -10.21
C ALA A 135 10.37 7.91 -8.70
N ALA A 136 10.26 6.89 -7.83
CA ALA A 136 10.49 7.02 -6.39
C ALA A 136 11.98 7.14 -6.01
N GLY A 137 12.89 6.97 -6.97
CA GLY A 137 14.33 7.04 -6.79
C GLY A 137 15.03 5.70 -6.53
N ILE A 138 14.35 4.56 -6.78
CA ILE A 138 14.97 3.23 -6.71
C ILE A 138 15.48 2.85 -8.11
N PRO A 139 16.76 2.48 -8.29
CA PRO A 139 17.27 2.08 -9.60
C PRO A 139 16.46 0.93 -10.20
N ARG A 140 16.00 1.10 -11.44
CA ARG A 140 15.11 0.18 -12.16
C ARG A 140 15.54 -1.29 -12.07
N GLY A 141 16.80 -1.58 -12.40
CA GLY A 141 17.35 -2.94 -12.41
C GLY A 141 17.35 -3.56 -11.01
N ARG A 142 17.78 -2.80 -9.99
CA ARG A 142 17.81 -3.24 -8.60
C ARG A 142 16.40 -3.54 -8.08
N PHE A 143 15.43 -2.67 -8.41
CA PHE A 143 14.04 -2.91 -8.03
C PHE A 143 13.45 -4.14 -8.71
N ALA A 144 13.61 -4.27 -10.03
CA ALA A 144 13.06 -5.39 -10.79
C ALA A 144 13.61 -6.74 -10.30
N GLU A 145 14.93 -6.83 -10.11
CA GLU A 145 15.58 -8.03 -9.58
C GLU A 145 15.02 -8.42 -8.20
N HIS A 146 14.94 -7.46 -7.29
CA HIS A 146 14.45 -7.76 -5.94
C HIS A 146 12.94 -8.00 -5.89
N TYR A 147 12.14 -7.32 -6.72
CA TYR A 147 10.69 -7.52 -6.82
C TYR A 147 10.32 -8.95 -7.25
N ASP A 148 11.10 -9.52 -8.18
CA ASP A 148 10.89 -10.88 -8.69
C ASP A 148 11.46 -11.97 -7.78
N SER A 149 12.32 -11.60 -6.84
CA SER A 149 13.03 -12.48 -5.93
C SER A 149 12.10 -13.32 -5.04
N GLN A 150 12.57 -14.51 -4.63
CA GLN A 150 11.82 -15.38 -3.71
C GLN A 150 11.72 -14.74 -2.32
N GLU A 151 12.73 -13.96 -1.95
CA GLU A 151 12.84 -13.23 -0.70
C GLU A 151 11.72 -12.20 -0.58
N ALA A 152 11.47 -11.39 -1.62
CA ALA A 152 10.39 -10.41 -1.61
C ALA A 152 9.01 -11.08 -1.55
N ARG A 153 8.81 -12.19 -2.26
CA ARG A 153 7.57 -12.98 -2.19
C ARG A 153 7.33 -13.56 -0.80
N ALA A 154 8.37 -14.15 -0.20
CA ALA A 154 8.29 -14.73 1.14
C ALA A 154 8.05 -13.66 2.21
N ALA A 155 8.73 -12.52 2.12
CA ALA A 155 8.51 -11.40 3.03
C ALA A 155 7.10 -10.81 2.89
N THR A 156 6.58 -10.73 1.67
CA THR A 156 5.20 -10.28 1.40
C THR A 156 4.18 -11.25 2.02
N ALA A 157 4.37 -12.56 1.84
CA ALA A 157 3.54 -13.58 2.46
C ALA A 157 3.62 -13.54 4.00
N ALA A 158 4.80 -13.26 4.56
CA ALA A 158 5.01 -13.14 6.00
C ALA A 158 4.26 -11.93 6.60
N ASP A 159 4.30 -10.77 5.93
CA ASP A 159 3.52 -9.60 6.32
C ASP A 159 2.01 -9.94 6.37
N PHE A 160 1.49 -10.58 5.33
CA PHE A 160 0.07 -10.99 5.27
C PHE A 160 -0.31 -11.95 6.39
N ALA A 161 0.48 -13.01 6.60
CA ALA A 161 0.23 -13.97 7.66
C ALA A 161 0.28 -13.31 9.05
N TRP A 162 1.18 -12.35 9.26
CA TRP A 162 1.28 -11.62 10.51
C TRP A 162 0.05 -10.75 10.76
N VAL A 163 -0.42 -10.01 9.74
CA VAL A 163 -1.64 -9.19 9.82
C VAL A 163 -2.88 -10.05 10.11
N GLU A 164 -3.02 -11.19 9.41
CA GLU A 164 -4.11 -12.14 9.62
C GLU A 164 -4.10 -12.70 11.06
N ASN A 165 -2.92 -13.08 11.58
CA ASN A 165 -2.77 -13.61 12.94
C ASN A 165 -3.09 -12.58 14.04
N LEU A 166 -2.92 -11.28 13.76
CA LEU A 166 -3.30 -10.21 14.68
C LEU A 166 -4.81 -9.89 14.66
N GLY A 167 -5.59 -10.55 13.78
CA GLY A 167 -7.03 -10.31 13.67
C GLY A 167 -7.38 -8.94 13.07
N ILE A 168 -6.45 -8.30 12.36
CA ILE A 168 -6.67 -6.99 11.76
C ILE A 168 -7.56 -7.17 10.53
N ALA A 169 -8.84 -6.87 10.72
CA ALA A 169 -9.85 -6.98 9.67
C ALA A 169 -10.06 -5.69 8.87
N GLY A 170 -9.33 -4.61 9.19
CA GLY A 170 -9.50 -3.29 8.58
C GLY A 170 -8.17 -2.57 8.34
N PHE A 171 -8.09 -1.86 7.21
CA PHE A 171 -6.98 -0.98 6.87
C PHE A 171 -7.49 0.44 6.67
N PRO A 172 -6.70 1.47 6.99
CA PRO A 172 -5.39 1.40 7.66
C PRO A 172 -5.49 1.09 9.16
N THR A 173 -4.45 0.51 9.74
CA THR A 173 -4.29 0.41 11.19
C THR A 173 -2.91 0.92 11.62
N CYS A 174 -2.85 1.77 12.66
CA CYS A 174 -1.62 2.28 13.24
C CYS A 174 -1.56 1.96 14.74
N TRP A 175 -0.41 1.53 15.25
CA TRP A 175 -0.18 1.48 16.71
C TRP A 175 1.30 1.62 17.07
N PRO A 176 1.61 2.13 18.28
CA PRO A 176 2.97 2.20 18.76
C PRO A 176 3.50 0.82 19.19
N ARG A 177 4.77 0.56 18.94
CA ARG A 177 5.53 -0.58 19.46
C ARG A 177 6.71 -0.10 20.27
N ALA A 178 6.74 -0.43 21.56
CA ALA A 178 7.85 -0.09 22.46
C ALA A 178 8.69 -1.35 22.74
N GLY A 179 9.84 -1.50 22.09
CA GLY A 179 10.70 -2.68 22.32
C GLY A 179 9.99 -4.03 22.10
N ASP A 180 10.53 -5.12 22.66
CA ASP A 180 10.06 -6.50 22.45
C ASP A 180 8.81 -6.86 23.27
N GLY A 181 7.87 -5.92 23.41
CA GLY A 181 6.64 -6.13 24.19
C GLY A 181 5.45 -5.39 23.61
N TRP A 182 4.32 -6.09 23.52
CA TRP A 182 3.02 -5.52 23.20
C TRP A 182 2.49 -4.79 24.43
N HIS A 183 2.25 -3.48 24.33
CA HIS A 183 1.41 -2.77 25.29
C HIS A 183 0.02 -2.63 24.66
N CYS A 184 -0.93 -3.44 25.15
CA CYS A 184 -2.35 -3.31 24.88
C CYS A 184 -2.93 -2.07 25.56
#